data_AF-A0A3A4NWM4-F1
#
_entry.id   AF-A0A3A4NWM4-F1
#
_cell.length_a   1.000
_cell.length_b   1.000
_cell.length_c   1.000
_cell.angle_alpha   90.00
_cell.angle_beta   90.00
_cell.angle_gamma   90.00
#
_symmetry.space_group_name_H-M   'P 1'
#
loop_
_entity.id
_entity.type
_entity.pdbx_description
1 polymer ?
#
loop_
_entity_poly.entity_id
_entity_poly.type
_entity_poly.pdbx_seq_one_letter_code
_entity_poly.pdbx_strand_id
1 'polypeptide(L)' 'MEDVRLHDLRRTFGSWLATQGTPLYHIEKLLNHKDSKTTEVYAHLSKDPLREAIDKVGEKIIQEANRQMKD' A
#
# COMPACT_ATOMS: atom_id res chain seq x y z
N MET A 1 25.34 -15.32 -10.55
CA MET A 1 24.00 -15.33 -9.91
C MET A 1 23.26 -16.52 -10.50
N GLU A 2 23.36 -17.69 -9.88
CA GLU A 2 22.88 -18.95 -10.47
C GLU A 2 21.59 -19.51 -9.85
N ASP A 3 20.93 -18.80 -8.94
CA ASP A 3 19.73 -19.34 -8.28
C ASP A 3 18.66 -18.27 -8.01
N VAL A 4 18.30 -17.47 -9.01
CA VAL A 4 17.05 -16.68 -8.92
C VAL A 4 15.89 -17.59 -9.34
N ARG A 5 15.00 -17.92 -8.40
CA ARG A 5 13.79 -18.68 -8.69
C ARG A 5 12.65 -17.71 -9.05
N LEU A 6 11.64 -18.19 -9.78
CA LEU A 6 10.41 -17.42 -10.05
C LEU A 6 9.75 -16.90 -8.75
N HIS A 7 9.92 -17.63 -7.65
CA HIS A 7 9.46 -17.22 -6.34
C HIS A 7 10.14 -15.95 -5.82
N ASP A 8 11.43 -15.75 -6.11
CA ASP A 8 12.16 -14.56 -5.68
C ASP A 8 11.67 -13.32 -6.43
N LEU A 9 11.43 -13.44 -7.74
CA LEU A 9 10.80 -12.37 -8.54
C LEU A 9 9.42 -12.00 -8.00
N ARG A 10 8.61 -12.99 -7.64
CA ARG A 10 7.30 -12.79 -7.02
C ARG A 10 7.42 -12.03 -5.70
N ARG A 11 8.40 -12.37 -4.87
CA ARG A 11 8.67 -11.67 -3.60
C ARG A 11 9.15 -10.24 -3.83
N THR A 12 10.07 -10.02 -4.77
CA THR A 12 10.55 -8.69 -5.14
C THR A 12 9.40 -7.79 -5.61
N PHE A 13 8.50 -8.31 -6.45
CA PHE A 13 7.33 -7.58 -6.90
C PHE A 13 6.41 -7.17 -5.73
N GLY A 14 6.11 -8.09 -4.81
CA GLY A 14 5.34 -7.79 -3.61
C GLY A 14 6.00 -6.75 -2.69
N SER A 15 7.31 -6.84 -2.50
CA SER A 15 8.09 -5.87 -1.73
C SER A 15 8.04 -4.47 -2.34
N TRP A 16 8.20 -4.34 -3.66
CA TRP A 16 8.11 -3.04 -4.32
C TRP A 16 6.72 -2.41 -4.21
N LEU A 17 5.65 -3.18 -4.39
CA LEU A 17 4.29 -2.68 -4.23
C LEU A 17 4.05 -2.16 -2.81
N ALA A 18 4.52 -2.88 -1.79
CA ALA A 18 4.37 -2.47 -0.40
C ALA A 18 5.18 -1.19 -0.10
N THR A 19 6.43 -1.10 -0.57
CA THR A 19 7.25 0.11 -0.43
C THR A 19 6.66 1.33 -1.14
N GLN A 20 5.80 1.13 -2.14
CA GLN A 20 5.05 2.19 -2.81
C GLN A 20 3.73 2.56 -2.12
N GLY A 21 3.41 1.93 -0.98
CA GLY A 21 2.18 2.18 -0.22
C GLY A 21 0.94 1.48 -0.79
N THR A 22 1.13 0.48 -1.65
CA THR A 22 0.00 -0.32 -2.18
C THR A 22 -0.67 -1.08 -1.03
N PRO A 23 -2.01 -1.02 -0.87
CA PRO A 23 -2.71 -1.77 0.17
C PRO A 23 -2.45 -3.27 0.07
N LEU A 24 -2.23 -3.94 1.21
CA LEU A 24 -1.97 -5.39 1.26
C LEU A 24 -3.07 -6.20 0.56
N TYR A 25 -4.33 -5.76 0.66
CA TYR A 25 -5.45 -6.38 -0.06
C TYR A 25 -5.23 -6.38 -1.59
N HIS A 26 -4.71 -5.30 -2.17
CA HIS A 26 -4.40 -5.25 -3.59
C HIS A 26 -3.22 -6.15 -3.93
N ILE A 27 -2.18 -6.15 -3.10
CA ILE A 27 -1.00 -7.02 -3.28
C ILE A 27 -1.41 -8.49 -3.26
N GLU A 28 -2.30 -8.89 -2.37
CA GLU A 28 -2.86 -10.25 -2.29
C GLU A 28 -3.50 -10.66 -3.63
N LYS A 29 -4.35 -9.80 -4.20
CA LYS A 29 -5.05 -10.06 -5.47
C LYS A 29 -4.09 -10.06 -6.66
N LEU A 30 -3.17 -9.10 -6.72
CA LEU A 30 -2.17 -9.00 -7.79
C LEU A 30 -1.23 -10.21 -7.81
N LEU A 31 -0.87 -10.72 -6.63
CA LEU A 31 -0.08 -11.94 -6.52
C LEU A 31 -0.94 -13.19 -6.69
N ASN A 32 -2.26 -13.13 -6.55
CA ASN A 32 -3.14 -14.29 -6.47
C ASN A 32 -2.77 -15.19 -5.27
N HIS A 33 -2.61 -14.58 -4.08
CA HIS A 33 -2.49 -15.34 -2.84
C HIS A 33 -3.84 -15.90 -2.40
N LYS A 34 -3.85 -17.19 -2.07
CA LYS A 34 -5.04 -17.87 -1.54
C LYS A 34 -5.30 -17.53 -0.06
N ASP A 35 -4.24 -17.23 0.69
CA ASP A 35 -4.29 -16.89 2.11
C ASP A 35 -3.66 -15.51 2.31
N SER A 36 -4.43 -14.60 2.94
CA SER A 36 -3.99 -13.24 3.24
C SER A 36 -2.75 -13.21 4.13
N LYS A 37 -2.56 -14.22 5.00
CA LYS A 37 -1.36 -14.35 5.85
C LYS A 37 -0.07 -14.40 5.04
N THR A 38 -0.12 -14.94 3.82
CA THR A 38 1.06 -14.99 2.94
C THR A 38 1.47 -13.58 2.48
N THR A 39 0.52 -12.64 2.43
CA THR A 39 0.75 -11.25 2.02
C THR A 39 1.23 -10.37 3.18
N GLU A 40 0.89 -10.73 4.42
CA GLU A 40 1.27 -9.98 5.64
C GLU A 40 2.79 -9.83 5.79
N VAL A 41 3.58 -10.72 5.19
CA VAL A 41 5.04 -10.60 5.14
C VAL A 41 5.52 -9.29 4.53
N TYR A 42 4.71 -8.58 3.74
CA TYR A 42 5.05 -7.27 3.17
C TYR A 42 4.58 -6.08 4.01
N ALA A 43 3.79 -6.30 5.07
CA ALA A 43 3.18 -5.22 5.86
C ALA A 43 4.20 -4.22 6.41
N HIS A 44 5.35 -4.74 6.85
CA HIS A 44 6.44 -3.94 7.42
C HIS A 44 7.14 -3.03 6.40
N LEU A 45 6.97 -3.27 5.09
CA LEU A 45 7.56 -2.44 4.03
C LEU A 45 6.66 -1.28 3.64
N SER A 46 5.42 -1.25 4.14
CA SER A 46 4.48 -0.17 3.86
C SER A 46 5.01 1.14 4.44
N LYS A 47 5.30 2.11 3.56
CA LYS A 47 5.60 3.49 3.97
C LYS A 47 4.37 4.05 4.67
N ASP A 48 4.53 4.57 5.90
CA ASP A 48 3.48 5.04 6.83
C ASP A 48 2.19 5.50 6.11
N PRO A 49 1.33 4.53 5.70
CA PRO A 49 0.23 4.83 4.80
C PRO A 49 -0.92 5.44 5.60
N LEU A 50 -0.89 5.25 6.92
CA LEU A 50 -1.84 5.79 7.86
C LEU A 50 -1.63 7.30 7.99
N ARG A 51 -0.38 7.75 8.15
CA ARG A 51 -0.07 9.18 8.17
C ARG A 51 -0.51 9.87 6.88
N GLU A 52 -0.12 9.33 5.72
CA GLU A 52 -0.48 9.92 4.43
C GLU A 52 -2.00 9.93 4.20
N ALA A 53 -2.71 8.87 4.59
CA ALA A 53 -4.16 8.82 4.49
C ALA A 53 -4.84 9.86 5.40
N ILE A 54 -4.35 10.02 6.64
CA ILE A 54 -4.85 11.03 7.58
C ILE A 54 -4.62 12.43 7.02
N ASP A 55 -3.41 12.71 6.52
CA ASP A 55 -3.05 14.02 5.99
C ASP A 55 -3.95 14.39 4.78
N LYS A 56 -4.15 13.46 3.84
CA LYS A 56 -5.04 13.67 2.67
C LYS A 56 -6.49 13.92 3.06
N VAL A 57 -7.01 13.22 4.06
CA VAL A 57 -8.38 13.43 4.54
C VAL A 57 -8.49 14.77 5.26
N GLY A 58 -7.51 15.11 6.09
CA GLY A 58 -7.44 16.41 6.78
C GLY A 58 -7.44 17.59 5.80
N GLU A 59 -6.64 17.52 4.73
CA GLU A 59 -6.62 18.53 3.67
C GLU A 59 -7.99 18.71 3.01
N LYS A 60 -8.67 17.61 2.67
CA LYS A 60 -10.02 17.67 2.08
C LYS A 60 -11.04 18.30 3.02
N ILE A 61 -11.01 17.94 4.30
CA ILE A 61 -11.91 18.52 5.30
C ILE A 61 -11.72 20.05 5.38
N ILE A 62 -10.47 20.52 5.41
CA ILE A 62 -10.15 21.95 5.44
C ILE A 62 -10.61 22.65 4.16
N GLN A 63 -10.41 22.03 3.00
CA GLN A 63 -10.86 22.59 1.71
C GLN A 63 -12.39 22.78 1.67
N GLU A 64 -13.16 21.78 2.11
CA GLU A 64 -14.62 21.87 2.14
C GLU A 64 -15.13 22.88 3.18
N ALA A 65 -14.48 22.98 4.34
CA ALA A 65 -14.80 23.99 5.35
C ALA A 65 -14.59 25.41 4.79
N ASN A 66 -13.46 25.65 4.12
CA ASN A 66 -13.15 26.95 3.50
C ASN A 66 -14.11 27.30 2.35
N ARG A 67 -14.62 26.29 1.63
CA ARG A 67 -15.62 26.49 0.58
C ARG A 67 -16.94 27.00 1.16
N GLN A 68 -17.43 26.37 2.24
CA GLN A 68 -18.68 26.76 2.90
C GLN A 68 -18.62 28.15 3.56
N MET A 69 -17.44 28.64 3.93
CA MET A 69 -17.25 29.99 4.50
C MET A 69 -17.23 31.11 3.45
N LYS A 70 -17.11 30.77 2.16
CA LYS A 70 -17.09 31.74 1.05
C LYS A 70 -18.47 31.97 0.42
N ASP A 71 -19.43 31.09 0.70
CA ASP A 71 -20.84 31.19 0.29
C ASP A 71 -21.65 31.98 1.34
#